data_AF-A0A9P0ME12-F1
#
_entry.id   AF-A0A9P0ME12-F1
#
_cell.length_a   1.000
_cell.length_b   1.000
_cell.length_c   1.000
_cell.angle_alpha   90.00
_cell.angle_beta   90.00
_cell.angle_gamma   90.00
#
_symmetry.space_group_name_H-M   'P 1'
#
loop_
_entity.id
_entity.type
_entity.pdbx_description
1 polymer ?
#
loop_
_entity_poly.entity_id
_entity_poly.type
_entity_poly.pdbx_seq_one_letter_code
_entity_poly.pdbx_strand_id
1 'polypeptide(L)'
;MSSSSSQPESSGAASRRPKKCSLDENHCVNLADILMSFSAPISEEHAWALCYQCAKCFRNALKTDPSRCKNVMELSDVLIHRDGHVHSNTIFEGGGKEDYGEWTPALYIDNIVS
;
A
#
# COMPACT_ATOMS: atom_id res chain seq x y z
N MET A 1 17.45 56.31 17.69
CA MET A 1 18.43 55.56 16.89
C MET A 1 18.09 54.09 17.04
N SER A 2 17.79 53.48 15.89
CA SER A 2 17.34 52.10 15.71
C SER A 2 18.32 51.07 16.27
N SER A 3 17.79 49.91 16.67
CA SER A 3 18.19 48.62 16.08
C SER A 3 17.32 47.50 16.64
N SER A 4 16.40 47.02 15.80
CA SER A 4 15.79 45.69 15.91
C SER A 4 16.90 44.63 15.77
N SER A 5 16.93 43.65 16.67
CA SER A 5 17.78 42.46 16.49
C SER A 5 16.91 41.29 16.07
N SER A 6 17.20 40.80 14.88
CA SER A 6 16.47 39.81 14.09
C SER A 6 16.50 38.40 14.68
N GLN A 7 15.37 37.70 14.55
CA GLN A 7 15.32 36.24 14.63
C GLN A 7 16.06 35.61 13.44
N PRO A 8 16.85 34.55 13.63
CA PRO A 8 17.19 33.65 12.54
C PRO A 8 16.09 32.60 12.40
N GLU A 9 15.24 32.80 11.39
CA GLU A 9 14.41 31.76 10.80
C GLU A 9 15.29 30.95 9.85
N SER A 10 15.60 29.68 10.17
CA SER A 10 16.12 28.74 9.17
C SER A 10 16.28 27.35 9.79
N SER A 11 15.39 26.43 9.45
CA SER A 11 15.72 25.02 9.30
C SER A 11 14.74 24.43 8.30
N GLY A 12 15.27 24.15 7.10
CA GLY A 12 14.52 23.91 5.88
C GLY A 12 13.50 22.78 5.98
N ALA A 13 12.25 23.10 5.64
CA ALA A 13 11.35 22.11 5.08
C ALA A 13 11.98 21.67 3.75
N ALA A 14 12.72 20.55 3.78
CA ALA A 14 13.15 19.89 2.56
C ALA A 14 11.90 19.69 1.70
N SER A 15 11.81 20.44 0.60
CA SER A 15 10.79 20.24 -0.41
C SER A 15 11.04 18.86 -1.01
N ARG A 16 10.43 17.84 -0.39
CA ARG A 16 10.35 16.49 -0.93
C ARG A 16 9.45 16.64 -2.14
N ARG A 17 10.06 16.83 -3.31
CA ARG A 17 9.30 16.72 -4.56
C ARG A 17 8.54 15.40 -4.48
N PRO A 18 7.22 15.39 -4.75
CA PRO A 18 6.46 14.15 -4.73
C PRO A 18 7.18 13.15 -5.62
N LYS A 19 7.57 12.00 -5.06
CA LYS A 19 8.05 10.90 -5.88
C LYS A 19 6.93 10.57 -6.86
N LYS A 20 7.30 10.32 -8.12
CA LYS A 20 6.34 10.07 -9.18
C LYS A 20 5.68 8.72 -8.90
N CYS A 21 4.45 8.74 -8.40
CA CYS A 21 3.60 7.56 -8.32
C CYS A 21 3.33 7.09 -9.74
N SER A 22 3.99 6.00 -10.13
CA SER A 22 3.89 5.41 -11.46
C SER A 22 3.70 3.91 -11.31
N LEU A 23 2.91 3.34 -12.22
CA LEU A 23 2.73 1.90 -12.30
C LEU A 23 4.01 1.23 -12.79
N ASP A 24 4.31 0.06 -12.23
CA ASP A 24 5.34 -0.85 -12.73
C ASP A 24 4.82 -1.68 -13.93
N GLU A 25 5.65 -2.62 -14.40
CA GLU A 25 5.32 -3.53 -15.52
C GLU A 25 4.11 -4.44 -15.21
N ASN A 26 3.81 -4.67 -13.94
CA ASN A 26 2.67 -5.46 -13.46
C ASN A 26 1.46 -4.59 -13.13
N HIS A 27 1.42 -3.34 -13.60
CA HIS A 27 0.35 -2.38 -13.29
C HIS A 27 0.13 -2.16 -11.79
N CYS A 28 1.19 -2.28 -10.99
CA CYS A 28 1.18 -2.09 -9.55
C CYS A 28 1.92 -0.83 -9.13
N VAL A 29 1.59 -0.33 -7.94
CA VAL A 29 2.32 0.73 -7.25
C VAL A 29 2.46 0.36 -5.78
N ASN A 30 3.58 0.73 -5.16
CA ASN A 30 3.77 0.46 -3.74
C ASN A 30 2.99 1.44 -2.86
N LEU A 31 2.60 0.98 -1.67
CA LEU A 31 1.81 1.76 -0.72
C LEU A 31 2.56 3.02 -0.24
N ALA A 32 3.89 3.00 -0.14
CA ALA A 32 4.66 4.17 0.25
C ALA A 32 4.48 5.34 -0.76
N ASP A 33 4.57 5.06 -2.06
CA ASP A 33 4.39 6.06 -3.12
C ASP A 33 2.95 6.57 -3.20
N ILE A 34 1.96 5.70 -2.96
CA ILE A 34 0.55 6.10 -2.82
C ILE A 34 0.42 7.11 -1.67
N LEU A 35 0.89 6.76 -0.47
CA LEU A 35 0.76 7.60 0.73
C LEU A 35 1.52 8.93 0.59
N MET A 36 2.68 8.93 -0.07
CA MET A 36 3.41 10.17 -0.36
C MET A 36 2.73 11.06 -1.41
N SER A 37 1.88 10.50 -2.26
CA SER A 37 1.17 11.25 -3.30
C SER A 37 -0.08 11.94 -2.79
N PHE A 38 -0.63 11.49 -1.66
CA PHE A 38 -1.74 12.17 -1.02
C PHE A 38 -1.27 13.46 -0.36
N SER A 39 -1.96 14.57 -0.67
CA SER A 39 -1.75 15.87 -0.02
C SER A 39 -2.41 15.96 1.36
N ALA A 40 -3.14 14.92 1.77
CA ALA A 40 -3.84 14.81 3.05
C ALA A 40 -3.74 13.36 3.57
N PRO A 41 -3.96 13.10 4.87
CA PRO A 41 -4.08 11.73 5.36
C PRO A 41 -5.16 10.94 4.62
N ILE A 42 -4.97 9.62 4.51
CA ILE A 42 -6.01 8.73 3.96
C ILE A 42 -7.25 8.75 4.84
N SER A 43 -8.44 8.61 4.23
CA SER A 43 -9.68 8.50 5.00
C SER A 43 -9.77 7.15 5.72
N GLU A 44 -10.66 7.07 6.70
CA GLU A 44 -10.92 5.84 7.45
C GLU A 44 -11.38 4.70 6.53
N GLU A 45 -12.24 4.98 5.56
CA GLU A 45 -12.73 3.99 4.60
C GLU A 45 -11.59 3.42 3.75
N HIS A 46 -10.64 4.26 3.34
CA HIS A 46 -9.46 3.81 2.59
C HIS A 46 -8.54 2.95 3.46
N ALA A 47 -8.36 3.33 4.72
CA ALA A 47 -7.57 2.55 5.68
C ALA A 47 -8.20 1.16 5.91
N TRP A 48 -9.52 1.10 6.10
CA TRP A 48 -10.24 -0.16 6.25
C TRP A 48 -10.18 -1.03 5.00
N ALA A 49 -10.39 -0.45 3.81
CA ALA A 49 -10.29 -1.18 2.55
C ALA A 49 -8.89 -1.76 2.33
N LEU A 50 -7.85 -1.00 2.64
CA LEU A 50 -6.47 -1.45 2.54
C LEU A 50 -6.19 -2.61 3.52
N CYS A 51 -6.56 -2.45 4.78
CA CYS A 51 -6.42 -3.51 5.79
C CYS A 51 -7.15 -4.79 5.37
N TYR A 52 -8.37 -4.67 4.85
CA TYR A 52 -9.15 -5.80 4.37
C TYR A 52 -8.47 -6.52 3.20
N GLN A 53 -8.03 -5.77 2.18
CA GLN A 53 -7.39 -6.37 1.00
C GLN A 53 -6.05 -7.03 1.35
N CYS A 54 -5.27 -6.41 2.24
CA CYS A 54 -4.07 -7.02 2.81
C CYS A 54 -4.41 -8.34 3.51
N ALA A 55 -5.29 -8.30 4.52
CA ALA A 55 -5.66 -9.50 5.29
C ALA A 55 -6.21 -10.62 4.40
N LYS A 56 -7.03 -10.29 3.40
CA LYS A 56 -7.53 -11.23 2.40
C LYS A 56 -6.41 -11.85 1.59
N CYS A 57 -5.46 -11.05 1.11
CA CYS A 57 -4.30 -11.50 0.36
C CYS A 57 -3.43 -12.45 1.20
N PHE A 58 -3.05 -12.04 2.42
CA PHE A 58 -2.27 -12.88 3.35
C PHE A 58 -2.98 -14.19 3.70
N ARG A 59 -4.29 -14.14 4.00
CA ARG A 59 -5.08 -15.35 4.31
C ARG A 59 -5.08 -16.34 3.14
N ASN A 60 -5.22 -15.84 1.91
CA ASN A 60 -5.20 -16.69 0.73
C ASN A 60 -3.78 -17.26 0.50
N ALA A 61 -2.75 -16.44 0.69
CA ALA A 61 -1.35 -16.87 0.62
C ALA A 61 -1.04 -18.07 1.50
N LEU A 62 -1.40 -17.92 2.78
CA LEU A 62 -1.11 -18.90 3.84
C LEU A 62 -1.91 -20.19 3.64
N LYS A 63 -3.04 -20.14 2.94
CA LYS A 63 -3.80 -21.33 2.56
C LYS A 63 -3.20 -22.04 1.35
N THR A 64 -2.65 -21.29 0.40
CA THR A 64 -2.11 -21.83 -0.86
C THR A 64 -0.71 -22.40 -0.69
N ASP A 65 0.22 -21.59 -0.17
CA ASP A 65 1.61 -22.01 0.03
C ASP A 65 2.28 -21.20 1.16
N PRO A 66 2.07 -21.59 2.42
CA PRO A 66 2.67 -20.91 3.56
C PRO A 66 4.21 -21.00 3.59
N SER A 67 4.82 -21.95 2.88
CA SER A 67 6.28 -22.10 2.84
C SER A 67 6.99 -21.03 2.00
N ARG A 68 6.27 -20.42 1.05
CA ARG A 68 6.76 -19.36 0.18
C ARG A 68 6.37 -17.95 0.64
N CYS A 69 5.66 -17.85 1.75
CA CYS A 69 5.23 -16.57 2.28
C CYS A 69 6.41 -15.80 2.89
N LYS A 70 6.59 -14.55 2.49
CA LYS A 70 7.61 -13.64 3.05
C LYS A 70 7.00 -12.69 4.07
N ASN A 71 7.84 -12.12 4.93
CA ASN A 71 7.42 -11.07 5.85
C ASN A 71 7.35 -9.72 5.13
N VAL A 72 6.30 -8.94 5.43
CA VAL A 72 6.08 -7.59 4.92
C VAL A 72 6.49 -6.64 6.03
N MET A 73 7.63 -5.96 5.87
CA MET A 73 8.22 -5.14 6.94
C MET A 73 8.04 -3.65 6.67
N GLU A 74 7.94 -3.26 5.39
CA GLU A 74 7.84 -1.86 4.98
C GLU A 74 6.61 -1.59 4.11
N LEU A 75 6.21 -0.31 4.04
CA LEU A 75 5.13 0.14 3.14
C LEU A 75 5.50 -0.04 1.66
N SER A 76 6.80 -0.04 1.34
CA SER A 76 7.35 -0.32 0.02
C SER A 76 7.09 -1.77 -0.43
N ASP A 77 6.92 -2.70 0.52
CA ASP A 77 6.69 -4.11 0.22
C ASP A 77 5.25 -4.40 -0.20
N VAL A 78 4.31 -3.51 0.15
CA VAL A 78 2.89 -3.67 -0.18
C VAL A 78 2.62 -3.11 -1.57
N LEU A 79 2.33 -4.00 -2.51
CA LEU A 79 2.05 -3.67 -3.89
C LEU A 79 0.55 -3.71 -4.15
N ILE A 80 0.03 -2.61 -4.68
CA ILE A 80 -1.40 -2.44 -4.99
C ILE A 80 -1.54 -2.33 -6.50
N HIS A 81 -2.32 -3.23 -7.07
CA HIS A 81 -2.63 -3.23 -8.49
C HIS A 81 -3.66 -2.14 -8.81
N ARG A 82 -3.69 -1.65 -10.06
CA ARG A 82 -4.59 -0.57 -10.50
C ARG A 82 -6.09 -0.83 -10.29
N ASP A 83 -6.49 -2.08 -10.09
CA ASP A 83 -7.87 -2.49 -9.80
C ASP A 83 -8.21 -2.48 -8.30
N GLY A 84 -7.25 -2.15 -7.44
CA GLY A 84 -7.42 -2.03 -5.99
C GLY A 84 -7.10 -3.30 -5.18
N HIS A 85 -6.64 -4.38 -5.82
CA HIS A 85 -6.23 -5.58 -5.11
C HIS A 85 -4.74 -5.53 -4.69
N VAL A 86 -4.42 -6.22 -3.59
CA VAL A 86 -3.02 -6.39 -3.14
C VAL A 86 -2.36 -7.50 -3.97
N HIS A 87 -1.27 -7.15 -4.64
CA HIS A 87 -0.56 -8.04 -5.53
C HIS A 87 0.11 -9.19 -4.78
N SER A 88 0.19 -10.37 -5.39
CA SER A 88 0.77 -11.59 -4.80
C SER A 88 2.26 -11.44 -4.46
N ASN A 89 2.97 -10.57 -5.16
CA ASN A 89 4.39 -10.23 -4.89
C ASN A 89 4.59 -9.53 -3.53
N THR A 90 3.51 -9.01 -2.93
CA THR A 90 3.53 -8.52 -1.54
C THR A 90 3.86 -9.65 -0.56
N ILE A 91 3.38 -10.87 -0.85
CA ILE A 91 3.36 -12.00 0.09
C ILE A 91 4.26 -13.15 -0.34
N PHE A 92 4.60 -13.29 -1.63
CA PHE A 92 5.44 -14.38 -2.12
C PHE A 92 6.82 -13.88 -2.58
N GLU A 93 7.87 -14.55 -2.12
CA GLU A 93 9.22 -14.37 -2.67
C GLU A 93 9.28 -14.85 -4.14
N GLY A 94 9.84 -14.01 -5.01
CA GLY A 94 10.06 -14.32 -6.43
C GLY A 94 8.84 -14.24 -7.33
N GLY A 95 7.72 -13.72 -6.83
CA GLY A 95 6.48 -13.56 -7.56
C GLY A 95 5.52 -14.72 -7.33
N GLY A 96 4.33 -14.40 -6.82
CA GLY A 96 3.25 -15.38 -6.76
C GLY A 96 2.80 -15.68 -8.18
N LYS A 97 2.49 -16.94 -8.51
CA LYS A 97 1.74 -17.19 -9.75
C LYS A 97 0.41 -16.45 -9.61
N GLU A 98 0.17 -15.49 -10.49
CA GLU A 98 -1.12 -14.84 -10.65
C GLU A 98 -2.10 -15.88 -11.20
N ASP A 99 -2.54 -16.79 -10.33
CA ASP A 99 -3.73 -17.57 -10.62
C ASP A 99 -4.89 -16.58 -10.53
N TYR A 100 -5.25 -16.01 -11.67
CA TYR A 100 -6.58 -15.44 -11.92
C TYR A 100 -7.62 -16.58 -11.84
N GLY A 101 -7.73 -17.19 -10.65
CA GLY A 101 -8.81 -18.09 -10.32
C GLY A 101 -10.10 -17.29 -10.35
N GLU A 102 -10.92 -17.61 -11.35
CA GLU A 102 -12.31 -17.22 -11.56
C GLU A 102 -12.99 -16.63 -10.31
N TRP A 103 -13.03 -15.31 -10.23
CA TRP A 103 -13.74 -14.58 -9.19
C TRP A 103 -15.24 -14.69 -9.44
N THR A 104 -15.86 -15.73 -8.87
CA THR A 104 -17.32 -15.72 -8.76
C THR A 104 -17.72 -14.70 -7.69
N PRO A 105 -18.61 -13.73 -7.99
CA PRO A 105 -19.08 -12.73 -7.02
C PRO A 105 -19.85 -13.30 -5.82
N ALA A 106 -20.05 -14.61 -5.75
CA ALA A 106 -21.00 -15.26 -4.85
C ALA A 106 -20.55 -15.34 -3.37
N LEU A 107 -19.34 -14.90 -3.01
CA LEU A 107 -18.85 -14.97 -1.61
C LEU A 107 -18.57 -13.59 -0.98
N TYR A 108 -19.08 -12.51 -1.56
CA TYR A 108 -18.73 -11.13 -1.18
C TYR A 108 -19.48 -10.55 0.04
N ILE A 109 -20.39 -11.27 0.72
CA ILE A 109 -21.14 -10.66 1.84
C ILE A 109 -21.22 -11.44 3.16
N ASP A 110 -20.69 -12.65 3.30
CA ASP A 110 -21.04 -13.46 4.49
C ASP A 110 -20.11 -13.40 5.71
N ASN A 111 -19.15 -12.47 5.82
CA ASN A 111 -18.35 -12.40 7.06
C ASN A 111 -17.80 -11.00 7.38
N ILE A 112 -18.67 -9.99 7.47
CA ILE A 112 -18.30 -8.70 8.09
C ILE A 112 -18.67 -8.64 9.58
N VAL A 113 -19.50 -9.56 10.12
CA VAL A 113 -19.70 -9.66 11.57
C VAL A 113 -19.98 -11.13 11.97
N SER A 114 -19.08 -11.73 12.75
CA SER A 114 -19.36 -12.83 13.66
C SER A 114 -18.60 -12.59 14.96
#